data_AF-A0A948G1D8-F1
#
_entry.id   AF-A0A948G1D8-F1
#
_cell.length_a   1.000
_cell.length_b   1.000
_cell.length_c   1.000
_cell.angle_alpha   90.00
_cell.angle_beta   90.00
_cell.angle_gamma   90.00
#
_symmetry.space_group_name_H-M   'P 1'
#
loop_
_entity.id
_entity.type
_entity.pdbx_description
1 polymer ?
#
loop_
_entity_poly.entity_id
_entity_poly.type
_entity_poly.pdbx_seq_one_letter_code
_entity_poly.pdbx_strand_id
1 'polypeptide(L)'
;MLSYRHGFHAGNHADVIKHVVEVLILDYLMQKPTAVSYIDTHAGAGFYHFASTFSAQNREFDTGIAKLRNADIDLPAPLKRYLEIIEACCSGEAMGYPGSPAIALSLLREQDKAHLFELHPNDHQNLSKRFKGRAQISDTDGFAGLKGLLPPPSKRALVLIDPPYEDKND
;
A
#
# COMPACT_ATOMS: atom_id res chain seq x y z
N MET A 1 -22.15 -2.40 4.05
CA MET A 1 -21.74 -3.83 4.03
C MET A 1 -20.33 -3.82 3.45
N LEU A 2 -19.32 -4.36 4.14
CA LEU A 2 -17.94 -4.38 3.64
C LEU A 2 -17.77 -5.61 2.75
N SER A 3 -18.21 -5.52 1.50
CA SER A 3 -18.13 -6.62 0.54
C SER A 3 -16.85 -6.60 -0.28
N TYR A 4 -16.21 -5.44 -0.41
CA TYR A 4 -15.03 -5.26 -1.23
C TYR A 4 -13.85 -5.95 -0.59
N ARG A 5 -13.13 -6.72 -1.40
CA ARG A 5 -11.84 -7.31 -1.03
C ARG A 5 -10.83 -6.94 -2.08
N HIS A 6 -9.82 -6.18 -1.69
CA HIS A 6 -8.80 -5.71 -2.62
C HIS A 6 -8.03 -6.85 -3.30
N GLY A 7 -8.02 -8.05 -2.71
CA GLY A 7 -7.39 -9.23 -3.30
C GLY A 7 -7.89 -9.62 -4.70
N PHE A 8 -9.11 -9.24 -5.09
CA PHE A 8 -9.63 -9.43 -6.45
C PHE A 8 -8.93 -8.54 -7.49
N HIS A 9 -8.42 -7.39 -7.07
CA HIS A 9 -7.93 -6.31 -7.92
C HIS A 9 -6.43 -6.05 -7.78
N ALA A 10 -5.80 -6.65 -6.77
CA ALA A 10 -4.42 -6.42 -6.41
C ALA A 10 -3.47 -6.55 -7.61
N GLY A 11 -2.69 -5.50 -7.87
CA GLY A 11 -1.71 -5.44 -8.95
C GLY A 11 -2.29 -5.09 -10.32
N ASN A 12 -3.55 -4.66 -10.40
CA ASN A 12 -4.12 -4.14 -11.64
C ASN A 12 -3.49 -2.79 -12.05
N HIS A 13 -3.98 -2.19 -13.14
CA HIS A 13 -3.45 -0.91 -13.63
C HIS A 13 -3.66 0.26 -12.66
N ALA A 14 -4.72 0.26 -11.85
CA ALA A 14 -5.00 1.32 -10.89
C ALA A 14 -3.97 1.28 -9.75
N ASP A 15 -3.69 0.09 -9.24
CA ASP A 15 -2.64 -0.14 -8.26
C ASP A 15 -1.26 0.25 -8.78
N VAL A 16 -0.94 -0.05 -10.05
CA VAL A 16 0.33 0.37 -10.64
C VAL A 16 0.47 1.89 -10.61
N ILE A 17 -0.54 2.64 -11.04
CA ILE A 17 -0.48 4.11 -11.04
C ILE A 17 -0.36 4.64 -9.61
N LYS A 18 -1.24 4.17 -8.71
CA LYS A 18 -1.27 4.57 -7.30
C LYS A 18 0.07 4.37 -6.62
N HIS A 19 0.63 3.16 -6.73
CA HIS A 19 1.85 2.80 -6.02
C HIS A 19 3.12 3.36 -6.67
N VAL A 20 3.15 3.60 -7.99
CA VAL A 20 4.24 4.38 -8.61
C VAL A 20 4.28 5.78 -7.98
N VAL A 21 3.13 6.45 -7.87
CA VAL A 21 3.05 7.79 -7.28
C VAL A 21 3.46 7.77 -5.80
N GLU A 22 2.98 6.79 -5.04
CA GLU A 22 3.33 6.62 -3.62
C GLU A 22 4.85 6.48 -3.42
N VAL A 23 5.50 5.60 -4.18
CA VAL A 23 6.97 5.39 -4.12
C VAL A 23 7.71 6.71 -4.39
N LEU A 24 7.32 7.44 -5.43
CA LEU A 24 7.99 8.68 -5.80
C LEU A 24 7.82 9.78 -4.75
N ILE A 25 6.64 9.89 -4.14
CA ILE A 25 6.40 10.85 -3.06
C ILE A 25 7.25 10.49 -1.83
N LEU A 26 7.29 9.21 -1.45
CA LEU A 26 8.09 8.76 -0.33
C LEU A 26 9.59 8.97 -0.57
N ASP A 27 10.12 8.58 -1.73
CA ASP A 27 11.51 8.84 -2.11
C ASP A 27 11.85 10.33 -2.00
N TYR A 28 10.97 11.21 -2.50
CA TYR A 28 11.15 12.66 -2.37
C TYR A 28 11.12 13.13 -0.91
N LEU A 29 10.20 12.63 -0.10
CA LEU A 29 10.13 12.96 1.32
C LEU A 29 11.36 12.44 2.10
N MET A 30 11.96 11.32 1.69
CA MET A 30 13.14 10.77 2.35
C MET A 30 14.41 11.60 2.13
N GLN A 31 14.44 12.53 1.17
CA GLN A 31 15.57 13.43 0.92
C GLN A 31 15.88 14.37 2.10
N LYS A 32 14.91 14.61 3.00
CA LYS A 32 15.14 15.39 4.22
C LYS A 32 15.28 14.47 5.44
N PRO A 33 16.19 14.78 6.38
CA PRO A 33 16.43 13.93 7.56
C PRO A 33 15.28 13.95 8.57
N THR A 34 14.45 15.01 8.58
CA THR A 34 13.29 15.14 9.47
C THR A 34 12.32 13.99 9.28
N ALA A 35 11.79 13.44 10.37
CA ALA A 35 10.85 12.32 10.32
C ALA A 35 9.58 12.63 9.51
N VAL A 36 8.96 11.60 8.94
CA VAL A 36 7.71 11.63 8.18
C VAL A 36 6.66 10.76 8.88
N SER A 37 5.42 11.23 8.89
CA SER A 37 4.25 10.41 9.25
C SER A 37 3.58 9.90 7.97
N TYR A 38 3.61 8.59 7.74
CA TYR A 38 2.79 7.92 6.75
C TYR A 38 1.44 7.56 7.37
N ILE A 39 0.35 7.92 6.69
CA ILE A 39 -1.01 7.64 7.14
C ILE A 39 -1.76 7.04 5.96
N ASP A 40 -2.29 5.83 6.13
CA ASP A 40 -3.06 5.11 5.13
C ASP A 40 -4.46 4.85 5.67
N THR A 41 -5.46 5.54 5.12
CA THR A 41 -6.82 5.48 5.65
C THR A 41 -7.57 4.19 5.28
N HIS A 42 -7.08 3.43 4.30
CA HIS A 42 -7.70 2.22 3.78
C HIS A 42 -6.62 1.21 3.37
N ALA A 43 -5.88 0.73 4.37
CA ALA A 43 -4.61 0.01 4.20
C ALA A 43 -4.73 -1.39 3.58
N GLY A 44 -5.93 -1.98 3.55
CA GLY A 44 -6.14 -3.33 3.06
C GLY A 44 -5.41 -4.39 3.88
N ALA A 45 -5.14 -5.54 3.24
CA ALA A 45 -4.46 -6.66 3.87
C ALA A 45 -2.92 -6.51 3.90
N GLY A 46 -2.38 -5.50 3.22
CA GLY A 46 -0.95 -5.24 3.13
C GLY A 46 -0.17 -6.07 2.10
N PHE A 47 -0.58 -7.30 1.82
CA PHE A 47 0.03 -8.14 0.78
C PHE A 47 -0.99 -9.14 0.21
N TYR A 48 -0.88 -9.42 -1.09
CA TYR A 48 -1.85 -10.23 -1.83
C TYR A 48 -1.13 -11.31 -2.66
N HIS A 49 -1.34 -12.57 -2.31
CA HIS A 49 -0.80 -13.69 -3.09
C HIS A 49 -1.63 -13.92 -4.35
N PHE A 50 -0.99 -14.02 -5.52
CA PHE A 50 -1.67 -14.26 -6.79
C PHE A 50 -2.34 -15.62 -6.89
N ALA A 51 -1.90 -16.59 -6.09
CA ALA A 51 -2.51 -17.92 -5.98
C ALA A 51 -3.73 -17.94 -5.04
N SER A 52 -4.07 -16.83 -4.38
CA SER A 52 -5.27 -16.75 -3.54
C SER A 52 -6.54 -16.94 -4.38
N THR A 53 -7.61 -17.47 -3.78
CA THR A 53 -8.90 -17.66 -4.46
C THR A 53 -9.42 -16.35 -5.06
N PHE A 54 -9.22 -15.22 -4.38
CA PHE A 54 -9.63 -13.90 -4.84
C PHE A 54 -8.84 -13.45 -6.07
N SER A 55 -7.50 -13.44 -5.98
CA SER A 55 -6.65 -13.02 -7.10
C SER A 55 -6.77 -13.93 -8.31
N ALA A 56 -6.94 -15.23 -8.09
CA ALA A 56 -7.07 -16.22 -9.16
C ALA A 56 -8.40 -16.12 -9.92
N GLN A 57 -9.44 -15.50 -9.34
CA GLN A 57 -10.75 -15.37 -9.98
C GLN A 57 -10.73 -14.35 -11.12
N ASN A 58 -10.21 -13.14 -10.88
CA ASN A 58 -10.21 -12.08 -11.89
C ASN A 58 -8.87 -11.93 -12.60
N ARG A 59 -7.75 -12.24 -11.91
CA ARG A 59 -6.38 -12.13 -12.42
C ARG A 59 -6.04 -10.77 -13.03
N GLU A 60 -6.59 -9.68 -12.50
CA GLU A 60 -6.38 -8.34 -13.08
C GLU A 60 -4.90 -7.92 -13.13
N PHE A 61 -4.07 -8.50 -12.25
CA PHE A 61 -2.62 -8.36 -12.25
C PHE A 61 -1.95 -8.75 -13.59
N ASP A 62 -2.56 -9.65 -14.38
CA ASP A 62 -2.06 -10.05 -15.70
C ASP A 62 -2.00 -8.85 -16.67
N THR A 63 -2.89 -7.87 -16.48
CA THR A 63 -2.94 -6.65 -17.31
C THR A 63 -2.31 -5.42 -16.66
N GLY A 64 -1.92 -5.52 -15.38
CA GLY A 64 -1.23 -4.49 -14.62
C GLY A 64 0.24 -4.82 -14.41
N ILE A 65 0.60 -5.15 -13.17
CA ILE A 65 1.99 -5.38 -12.75
C ILE A 65 2.71 -6.46 -13.57
N ALA A 66 2.02 -7.52 -14.02
CA ALA A 66 2.64 -8.55 -14.84
C ALA A 66 3.09 -8.02 -16.21
N LYS A 67 2.32 -7.12 -16.85
CA LYS A 67 2.77 -6.47 -18.09
C LYS A 67 4.00 -5.62 -17.87
N LEU A 68 4.06 -4.90 -16.75
CA LEU A 68 5.20 -4.04 -16.44
C LEU A 68 6.46 -4.85 -16.13
N ARG A 69 6.33 -5.94 -15.37
CA ARG A 69 7.44 -6.88 -15.06
C ARG A 69 8.02 -7.54 -16.31
N ASN A 70 7.17 -7.87 -17.28
CA ASN A 70 7.56 -8.55 -18.51
C ASN A 70 7.77 -7.57 -19.69
N ALA A 71 7.85 -6.28 -19.43
CA ALA A 71 7.99 -5.28 -20.47
C ALA A 71 9.37 -5.40 -21.15
N ASP A 72 9.39 -5.74 -22.43
CA ASP A 72 10.61 -5.81 -23.26
C ASP A 72 10.96 -4.44 -23.85
N ILE A 73 10.99 -3.42 -22.99
CA ILE A 73 11.36 -2.04 -23.33
C ILE A 73 12.19 -1.43 -22.21
N ASP A 74 12.98 -0.40 -22.54
CA ASP A 74 13.66 0.37 -21.51
C ASP A 74 12.66 1.23 -20.72
N LEU A 75 12.34 0.81 -19.51
CA LEU A 75 11.38 1.52 -18.67
C LEU A 75 11.94 2.87 -18.21
N PRO A 76 11.11 3.93 -18.17
CA PRO A 76 11.48 5.19 -17.54
C PRO A 76 11.92 4.99 -16.08
N ALA A 77 12.84 5.83 -15.60
CA ALA A 77 13.41 5.73 -14.25
C ALA A 77 12.36 5.60 -13.12
N PRO A 78 11.22 6.33 -13.12
CA PRO A 78 10.18 6.15 -12.10
C PRO A 78 9.60 4.74 -12.04
N LEU A 79 9.39 4.10 -13.19
CA LEU A 79 8.84 2.75 -13.25
C LEU A 79 9.87 1.70 -12.84
N LYS A 80 11.14 1.90 -13.19
CA LYS A 80 12.25 1.06 -12.70
C LYS A 80 12.35 1.09 -11.18
N ARG A 81 12.30 2.30 -10.60
CA ARG A 81 12.34 2.50 -9.14
C ARG A 81 11.15 1.85 -8.44
N TYR A 82 9.95 2.02 -8.99
CA TYR A 82 8.77 1.33 -8.51
C TYR A 82 8.95 -0.20 -8.53
N LEU A 83 9.38 -0.79 -9.65
CA LEU A 83 9.61 -2.24 -9.74
C LEU A 83 10.66 -2.73 -8.74
N GLU A 84 11.75 -1.99 -8.55
CA GLU A 84 12.78 -2.31 -7.56
C GLU A 84 12.17 -2.47 -6.15
N ILE A 85 11.30 -1.53 -5.74
CA ILE A 85 10.61 -1.58 -4.45
C ILE A 85 9.62 -2.75 -4.38
N ILE A 86 8.84 -2.98 -5.44
CA ILE A 86 7.90 -4.10 -5.49
C ILE A 86 8.63 -5.43 -5.35
N GLU A 87 9.74 -5.64 -6.06
CA GLU A 87 10.53 -6.87 -5.95
C GLU A 87 11.19 -7.03 -4.58
N ALA A 88 11.68 -5.94 -3.99
CA ALA A 88 12.23 -5.96 -2.63
C ALA A 88 11.16 -6.38 -1.60
N CYS A 89 9.93 -5.88 -1.72
CA CYS A 89 8.81 -6.27 -0.86
C CYS A 89 8.36 -7.73 -1.06
N CYS A 90 8.59 -8.31 -2.25
CA CYS A 90 8.27 -9.70 -2.56
C CYS A 90 9.41 -10.68 -2.25
N SER A 91 10.61 -10.20 -1.92
CA SER A 91 11.78 -11.06 -1.68
C SER A 91 11.53 -12.05 -0.54
N GLY A 92 11.57 -13.35 -0.84
CA GLY A 92 11.33 -14.43 0.12
C GLY A 92 9.86 -14.85 0.26
N GLU A 93 8.95 -14.24 -0.51
CA GLU A 93 7.53 -14.61 -0.54
C GLU A 93 7.11 -15.17 -1.90
N ALA A 94 6.03 -15.96 -1.90
CA ALA A 94 5.46 -16.48 -3.13
C ALA A 94 4.95 -15.35 -4.05
N MET A 95 4.84 -15.65 -5.35
CA MET A 95 4.29 -14.76 -6.39
C MET A 95 3.06 -13.98 -5.89
N GLY A 96 3.22 -12.67 -5.73
CA GLY A 96 2.20 -11.79 -5.18
C GLY A 96 2.47 -10.32 -5.46
N TYR A 97 1.67 -9.47 -4.81
CA TYR A 97 1.72 -8.03 -4.92
C TYR A 97 1.67 -7.36 -3.55
N PRO A 98 2.62 -6.47 -3.22
CA PRO A 98 2.57 -5.68 -2.00
C PRO A 98 1.54 -4.55 -2.13
N GLY A 99 0.70 -4.37 -1.10
CA GLY A 99 -0.16 -3.19 -0.99
C GLY A 99 0.63 -1.97 -0.52
N SER A 100 -0.03 -0.80 -0.49
CA SER A 100 0.56 0.46 -0.01
C SER A 100 1.26 0.33 1.35
N PRO A 101 0.76 -0.41 2.37
CA PRO A 101 1.49 -0.49 3.64
C PRO A 101 2.85 -1.19 3.53
N ALA A 102 2.94 -2.24 2.71
CA ALA A 102 4.19 -2.95 2.48
C ALA A 102 5.21 -2.06 1.77
N ILE A 103 4.74 -1.31 0.77
CA ILE A 103 5.54 -0.37 -0.01
C ILE A 103 6.05 0.74 0.90
N ALA A 104 5.17 1.43 1.62
CA ALA A 104 5.55 2.48 2.53
C ALA A 104 6.55 2.00 3.59
N LEU A 105 6.27 0.90 4.28
CA LEU A 105 7.14 0.36 5.33
C LEU A 105 8.50 -0.12 4.83
N SER A 106 8.67 -0.38 3.52
CA SER A 106 9.97 -0.68 2.93
C SER A 106 10.85 0.56 2.73
N LEU A 107 10.24 1.74 2.58
CA LEU A 107 10.89 3.02 2.31
C LEU A 107 11.07 3.88 3.57
N LEU A 108 10.19 3.72 4.56
CA LEU A 108 10.26 4.45 5.82
C LEU A 108 11.48 4.05 6.64
N ARG A 109 12.08 5.02 7.32
CA ARG A 109 13.23 4.86 8.21
C ARG A 109 12.76 4.66 9.64
N GLU A 110 13.67 4.30 10.54
CA GLU A 110 13.37 4.01 11.95
C GLU A 110 12.68 5.16 12.69
N GLN A 111 13.02 6.42 12.38
CA GLN A 111 12.41 7.60 13.01
C GLN A 111 11.03 7.96 12.45
N ASP A 112 10.66 7.41 11.29
CA ASP A 112 9.39 7.69 10.63
C ASP A 112 8.28 6.86 11.29
N LYS A 113 7.02 7.30 11.14
CA LYS A 113 5.86 6.63 11.74
C LYS A 113 4.85 6.23 10.69
N ALA A 114 4.24 5.06 10.84
CA ALA A 114 3.14 4.60 9.99
C ALA A 114 1.87 4.38 10.83
N HIS A 115 0.75 4.95 10.35
CA HIS A 115 -0.59 4.74 10.88
C HIS A 115 -1.46 4.12 9.78
N LEU A 116 -2.00 2.94 10.03
CA LEU A 116 -2.73 2.14 9.04
C LEU A 116 -4.13 1.84 9.56
N PHE A 117 -5.15 2.16 8.77
CA PHE A 117 -6.56 1.92 9.11
C PHE A 117 -7.15 0.88 8.17
N GLU A 118 -7.85 -0.12 8.72
CA GLU A 118 -8.52 -1.16 7.93
C GLU A 118 -9.78 -1.65 8.66
N LEU A 119 -10.96 -1.40 8.10
CA LEU A 119 -12.24 -1.75 8.70
C LEU A 119 -12.64 -3.21 8.52
N HIS A 120 -12.20 -3.87 7.45
CA HIS A 120 -12.58 -5.25 7.15
C HIS A 120 -11.85 -6.22 8.10
N PRO A 121 -12.55 -6.99 8.96
CA PRO A 121 -11.93 -7.72 10.07
C PRO A 121 -10.83 -8.72 9.64
N ASN A 122 -11.03 -9.42 8.53
CA ASN A 122 -10.03 -10.38 8.03
C ASN A 122 -8.78 -9.68 7.48
N ASP A 123 -8.94 -8.53 6.84
CA ASP A 123 -7.83 -7.80 6.23
C ASP A 123 -7.05 -7.06 7.32
N HIS A 124 -7.74 -6.49 8.30
CA HIS A 124 -7.13 -5.98 9.53
C HIS A 124 -6.30 -7.05 10.26
N GLN A 125 -6.83 -8.27 10.38
CA GLN A 125 -6.09 -9.37 11.01
C GLN A 125 -4.81 -9.73 10.23
N ASN A 126 -4.88 -9.77 8.90
CA ASN A 126 -3.73 -10.03 8.04
C ASN A 126 -2.68 -8.92 8.14
N LEU A 127 -3.13 -7.67 8.04
CA LEU A 127 -2.32 -6.47 8.16
C LEU A 127 -1.61 -6.42 9.53
N SER A 128 -2.35 -6.67 10.60
CA SER A 128 -1.84 -6.71 11.98
C SER A 128 -0.78 -7.78 12.20
N LYS A 129 -1.01 -8.98 11.66
CA LYS A 129 -0.01 -10.07 11.75
C LYS A 129 1.26 -9.72 11.00
N ARG A 130 1.12 -9.13 9.81
CA ARG A 130 2.25 -8.85 8.91
C ARG A 130 3.14 -7.73 9.41
N PHE A 131 2.56 -6.65 9.95
CA PHE A 131 3.30 -5.44 10.31
C PHE A 131 3.34 -5.16 11.82
N LYS A 132 3.16 -6.21 12.63
CA LYS A 132 3.25 -6.12 14.09
C LYS A 132 4.56 -5.44 14.52
N GLY A 133 4.44 -4.35 15.28
CA GLY A 133 5.59 -3.60 15.79
C GLY A 133 6.27 -2.67 14.78
N ARG A 134 5.85 -2.66 13.51
CA ARG A 134 6.36 -1.75 12.47
C ARG A 134 5.44 -0.57 12.18
N ALA A 135 4.15 -0.68 12.52
CA ALA A 135 3.15 0.35 12.33
C ALA A 135 2.14 0.37 13.49
N GLN A 136 1.44 1.49 13.64
CA GLN A 136 0.21 1.56 14.43
C GLN A 136 -0.96 1.17 13.53
N ILE A 137 -1.71 0.14 13.90
CA ILE A 137 -2.77 -0.44 13.08
C ILE A 137 -4.09 -0.33 13.85
N SER A 138 -5.14 0.13 13.19
CA SER A 138 -6.46 0.31 13.78
C SER A 138 -7.56 -0.26 12.89
N ASP A 139 -8.54 -0.91 13.51
CA ASP A 139 -9.76 -1.43 12.90
C ASP A 139 -10.92 -0.42 12.91
N THR A 140 -10.58 0.87 12.78
CA THR A 140 -11.54 1.98 12.82
C THR A 140 -11.60 2.72 11.47
N ASP A 141 -12.61 3.58 11.33
CA ASP A 141 -12.79 4.45 10.17
C ASP A 141 -11.55 5.35 9.97
N GLY A 142 -10.88 5.18 8.84
CA GLY A 142 -9.65 5.93 8.52
C GLY A 142 -9.87 7.41 8.29
N PHE A 143 -11.04 7.83 7.78
CA PHE A 143 -11.38 9.26 7.66
C PHE A 143 -11.56 9.91 9.03
N ALA A 144 -12.21 9.20 9.97
CA ALA A 144 -12.36 9.67 11.33
C ALA A 144 -11.01 9.69 12.06
N GLY A 145 -10.22 8.62 11.94
CA GLY A 145 -8.91 8.47 12.56
C GLY A 145 -7.90 9.52 12.09
N LEU A 146 -7.94 9.90 10.81
CA LEU A 146 -7.06 10.90 10.21
C LEU A 146 -7.08 12.25 10.96
N LYS A 147 -8.26 12.68 11.43
CA LYS A 147 -8.45 13.99 12.10
C LYS A 147 -7.57 14.16 13.34
N GLY A 148 -7.28 13.07 14.06
CA GLY A 148 -6.45 13.10 15.26
C GLY A 148 -4.94 13.03 14.99
N LEU A 149 -4.53 12.73 13.75
CA LEU A 149 -3.13 12.53 13.37
C LEU A 149 -2.51 13.77 12.70
N LEU A 150 -3.34 14.72 12.28
CA LEU A 150 -2.90 15.93 11.58
C LEU A 150 -3.09 17.20 12.43
N PRO A 151 -2.13 18.14 12.39
CA PRO A 151 -0.79 18.00 11.80
C PRO A 151 0.13 17.12 12.67
N PRO A 152 1.03 16.31 12.08
CA PRO A 152 1.99 15.56 12.87
C PRO A 152 3.03 16.50 13.49
N PRO A 153 3.67 16.13 14.63
CA PRO A 153 4.71 16.96 15.25
C PRO A 153 5.88 17.31 14.33
N SER A 154 6.23 16.41 13.40
CA SER A 154 7.28 16.63 12.40
C SER A 154 6.91 17.67 11.34
N LYS A 155 5.61 18.01 11.22
CA LYS A 155 5.03 18.81 10.12
C LYS A 155 5.30 18.24 8.73
N ARG A 156 5.53 16.92 8.64
CA ARG A 156 5.76 16.19 7.39
C ARG A 156 4.93 14.92 7.38
N ALA A 157 4.05 14.79 6.40
CA ALA A 157 3.26 13.58 6.20
C ALA A 157 3.07 13.24 4.73
N LEU A 158 2.90 11.94 4.46
CA LEU A 158 2.16 11.45 3.31
C LEU A 158 0.86 10.84 3.85
N VAL A 159 -0.27 11.33 3.36
CA VAL A 159 -1.59 10.76 3.65
C VAL A 159 -2.10 10.12 2.37
N LEU A 160 -2.22 8.79 2.36
CA LEU A 160 -2.88 8.04 1.31
C LEU A 160 -4.35 7.84 1.69
N ILE A 161 -5.24 8.27 0.80
CA ILE A 161 -6.69 8.11 0.92
C ILE A 161 -7.16 7.30 -0.29
N ASP A 162 -7.48 6.04 -0.05
CA ASP A 162 -7.79 5.06 -1.10
C ASP A 162 -9.02 4.20 -0.72
N PRO A 163 -10.20 4.80 -0.50
CA PRO A 163 -11.39 4.04 -0.16
C PRO A 163 -11.80 3.11 -1.31
N PRO A 164 -12.56 2.04 -1.03
CA PRO A 164 -13.05 1.14 -2.07
C PRO A 164 -14.20 1.76 -2.89
N TYR A 165 -14.77 2.88 -2.43
CA TYR A 165 -15.96 3.53 -3.01
C TYR A 165 -17.17 2.59 -3.12
N GLU A 166 -17.32 1.66 -2.17
CA GLU A 166 -18.52 0.81 -2.06
C GLU A 166 -19.70 1.60 -1.50
N ASP A 167 -19.43 2.54 -0.58
CA ASP A 167 -20.41 3.52 -0.14
C ASP A 167 -20.31 4.75 -1.05
N LYS A 168 -21.46 5.29 -1.45
CA LYS A 168 -21.50 6.53 -2.25
C LYS A 168 -21.05 7.76 -1.46
N ASN A 169 -20.95 7.64 -0.15
CA ASN A 169 -20.53 8.71 0.75
C ASN A 169 -19.04 8.63 1.15
N ASP A 170 -18.29 7.67 0.60
CA ASP A 170 -16.82 7.60 0.74
C ASP A 170 -16.11 8.80 0.07
#